data_AF-A0A2G6QZV3-F1
#
_entry.id   AF-A0A2G6QZV3-F1
#
_cell.length_a   1.000
_cell.length_b   1.000
_cell.length_c   1.000
_cell.angle_alpha   90.00
_cell.angle_beta   90.00
_cell.angle_gamma   90.00
#
_symmetry.space_group_name_H-M   'P 1'
#
loop_
_entity.id
_entity.type
_entity.pdbx_description
1 polymer ?
#
loop_
_entity_poly.entity_id
_entity_poly.type
_entity_poly.pdbx_seq_one_letter_code
_entity_poly.pdbx_strand_id
1 'polypeptide(L)'
;MISPLGSVGAPIPWQPERPIMQPIVVISVFATSWITLATILSAIFGYYLSAGMLPKITPLLAVAAGLVCYTAAVRLFEGRLPNELSLKRSPELLLGALITGLFSLGLIALMLATGLLKFSGERFGIDPIATVLTVGILGAVWQELLFRGMIFRHTENLFGTWPALIL
;
A
#
# COMPACT_ATOMS: atom_id res chain seq x y z
N MET A 1 15.99 -55.09 -6.36
CA MET A 1 15.43 -54.38 -7.54
C MET A 1 14.80 -53.10 -7.01
N ILE A 2 15.48 -51.97 -7.20
CA ILE A 2 15.12 -50.67 -6.62
C ILE A 2 14.32 -49.89 -7.67
N SER A 3 13.10 -49.47 -7.34
CA SER A 3 12.30 -48.58 -8.20
C SER A 3 12.88 -47.15 -8.15
N PRO A 4 13.02 -46.43 -9.27
CA PRO A 4 13.57 -45.09 -9.26
C PRO A 4 12.53 -44.08 -8.76
N LEU A 5 13.04 -43.15 -7.96
CA LEU A 5 12.42 -41.96 -7.40
C LEU A 5 11.44 -41.28 -8.37
N GLY A 6 10.15 -41.24 -7.98
CA GLY A 6 9.14 -40.42 -8.62
C GLY A 6 9.51 -38.94 -8.50
N SER A 7 9.74 -38.33 -9.66
CA SER A 7 9.84 -36.90 -9.97
C SER A 7 9.69 -35.94 -8.78
N VAL A 8 10.84 -35.47 -8.28
CA VAL A 8 10.95 -34.17 -7.61
C VAL A 8 10.25 -33.14 -8.50
N GLY A 9 9.26 -32.45 -7.94
CA GLY A 9 8.44 -31.47 -8.65
C GLY A 9 9.33 -30.51 -9.45
N ALA A 10 9.17 -30.52 -10.77
CA ALA A 10 9.87 -29.60 -11.65
C ALA A 10 9.61 -28.17 -11.16
N PRO A 11 10.65 -27.31 -11.05
CA PRO A 11 10.44 -25.88 -10.85
C PRO A 11 9.50 -25.39 -11.97
N ILE A 12 8.46 -24.66 -11.59
CA ILE A 12 7.59 -24.00 -12.58
C ILE A 12 8.51 -23.19 -13.50
N PRO A 13 8.53 -23.43 -14.82
CA PRO A 13 9.40 -22.72 -15.72
C PRO A 13 9.06 -21.23 -15.64
N TRP A 14 10.07 -20.39 -15.41
CA TRP A 14 9.97 -18.95 -15.64
C TRP A 14 9.41 -18.74 -17.06
N GLN A 15 8.17 -18.26 -17.19
CA GLN A 15 7.55 -17.94 -18.47
C GLN A 15 8.07 -16.55 -18.90
N PRO A 16 9.02 -16.45 -19.85
CA PRO A 16 9.66 -15.19 -20.23
C PRO A 16 8.82 -14.41 -21.25
N GLU A 17 7.58 -14.83 -21.49
CA GLU A 17 6.78 -14.45 -22.67
C GLU A 17 6.18 -13.05 -22.57
N ARG A 18 6.35 -12.40 -21.41
CA ARG A 18 5.90 -11.03 -21.18
C ARG A 18 7.06 -10.07 -21.47
N PRO A 19 7.01 -9.27 -22.55
CA PRO A 19 8.07 -8.32 -22.84
C PRO A 19 8.24 -7.37 -21.65
N ILE A 20 9.49 -7.00 -21.32
CA ILE A 20 9.87 -6.12 -20.20
C ILE A 20 9.02 -4.82 -20.14
N MET A 21 8.45 -4.38 -21.27
CA MET A 21 7.52 -3.25 -21.32
C MET A 21 6.23 -3.47 -20.51
N GLN A 22 5.73 -4.70 -20.38
CA GLN A 22 4.48 -4.99 -19.66
C GLN A 22 4.56 -4.62 -18.16
N PRO A 23 5.53 -5.09 -17.36
CA PRO A 23 5.61 -4.70 -15.95
C PRO A 23 5.83 -3.19 -15.75
N ILE A 24 6.61 -2.54 -16.62
CA ILE A 24 6.83 -1.09 -16.54
C ILE A 24 5.52 -0.33 -16.77
N VAL A 25 4.76 -0.67 -17.82
CA VAL A 25 3.46 -0.05 -18.12
C VAL A 25 2.48 -0.26 -16.97
N VAL A 26 2.43 -1.46 -16.38
CA VAL A 26 1.55 -1.76 -15.24
C VAL A 26 1.91 -0.92 -14.02
N ILE A 27 3.20 -0.81 -13.69
CA ILE A 27 3.68 0.05 -12.59
C ILE A 27 3.33 1.51 -12.87
N SER A 28 3.55 2.02 -14.08
CA SER A 28 3.27 3.42 -14.43
C SER A 28 1.79 3.75 -14.37
N VAL A 29 0.93 2.90 -14.94
CA VAL A 29 -0.53 3.12 -14.95
C VAL A 29 -1.08 3.03 -13.53
N PHE A 30 -0.61 2.08 -12.73
CA PHE A 30 -1.00 2.02 -11.35
C PHE A 30 -0.52 3.22 -10.55
N ALA A 31 0.76 3.59 -10.64
CA ALA A 31 1.31 4.72 -9.90
C ALA A 31 0.50 5.99 -10.22
N THR A 32 0.16 6.20 -11.49
CA THR A 32 -0.67 7.33 -11.93
C THR A 32 -2.09 7.25 -11.36
N SER A 33 -2.73 6.09 -11.45
CA SER A 33 -4.08 5.86 -10.91
C SER A 33 -4.12 6.05 -9.39
N TRP A 34 -3.10 5.55 -8.71
CA TRP A 34 -2.90 5.65 -7.28
C TRP A 34 -2.69 7.08 -6.82
N ILE A 35 -1.78 7.82 -7.47
CA ILE A 35 -1.55 9.24 -7.19
C ILE A 35 -2.85 10.02 -7.40
N THR A 36 -3.55 9.79 -8.50
CA THR A 36 -4.82 10.45 -8.80
C THR A 36 -5.87 10.18 -7.70
N LEU A 37 -6.02 8.91 -7.31
CA LEU A 37 -6.92 8.53 -6.22
C LEU A 37 -6.52 9.16 -4.89
N ALA A 38 -5.22 9.15 -4.56
CA ALA A 38 -4.66 9.75 -3.34
C ALA A 38 -4.97 11.25 -3.29
N THR A 39 -4.78 11.96 -4.41
CA THR A 39 -5.05 13.41 -4.51
C THR A 39 -6.53 13.70 -4.35
N ILE A 40 -7.42 12.93 -4.99
CA ILE A 40 -8.88 13.09 -4.85
C ILE A 40 -9.30 12.86 -3.40
N LEU A 41 -8.86 11.76 -2.79
CA LEU A 41 -9.21 11.44 -1.40
C LEU A 41 -8.61 12.44 -0.42
N SER A 42 -7.40 12.94 -0.67
CA SER A 42 -6.77 13.99 0.13
C SER A 42 -7.55 15.32 0.03
N ALA A 43 -8.01 15.69 -1.17
CA ALA A 43 -8.84 16.88 -1.36
C ALA A 43 -10.20 16.76 -0.65
N ILE A 44 -10.86 15.60 -0.77
CA ILE A 44 -12.12 15.32 -0.06
C ILE A 44 -11.89 15.35 1.45
N PHE A 45 -10.86 14.68 1.94
CA PHE A 45 -10.51 14.65 3.36
C PHE A 45 -10.17 16.04 3.89
N GLY A 46 -9.37 16.82 3.14
CA GLY A 46 -9.01 18.19 3.46
C GLY A 46 -10.23 19.12 3.50
N TYR A 47 -11.20 18.95 2.60
CA TYR A 47 -12.46 19.69 2.62
C TYR A 47 -13.25 19.41 3.91
N TYR A 48 -13.46 18.14 4.24
CA TYR A 48 -14.19 17.73 5.45
C TYR A 48 -13.48 18.14 6.74
N LEU A 49 -12.14 18.01 6.79
CA LEU A 49 -11.33 18.53 7.88
C LEU A 49 -11.48 20.06 8.01
N SER A 50 -11.42 20.79 6.89
CA SER A 50 -11.53 22.25 6.88
C SER A 50 -12.90 22.76 7.32
N ALA A 51 -13.95 21.96 7.12
CA ALA A 51 -15.31 22.25 7.53
C ALA A 51 -15.58 21.90 9.01
N GLY A 52 -14.61 21.33 9.75
CA GLY A 52 -14.82 20.80 11.10
C GLY A 52 -15.75 19.57 11.13
N MET A 53 -16.05 19.01 9.97
CA MET A 53 -16.93 17.87 9.78
C MET A 53 -16.07 16.70 9.36
N LEU A 54 -15.32 16.08 10.27
CA LEU A 54 -14.72 14.77 9.99
C LEU A 54 -15.76 13.69 10.27
N PRO A 55 -16.46 13.13 9.26
CA PRO A 55 -17.23 11.92 9.49
C PRO A 55 -16.28 10.85 10.00
N LYS A 56 -16.67 10.18 11.10
CA LYS A 56 -15.97 9.00 11.65
C LYS A 56 -15.73 7.91 10.58
N ILE A 57 -16.49 7.91 9.49
CA ILE A 57 -16.45 6.92 8.41
C ILE A 57 -15.44 7.24 7.30
N THR A 58 -14.99 8.49 7.15
CA THR A 58 -14.15 8.95 6.02
C THR A 58 -12.85 8.15 5.86
N PRO A 59 -12.11 7.86 6.94
CA PRO A 59 -10.86 7.10 6.84
C PRO A 59 -11.10 5.66 6.38
N LEU A 60 -12.20 5.05 6.84
CA LEU A 60 -12.58 3.69 6.46
C LEU A 60 -12.93 3.61 4.97
N LEU A 61 -13.65 4.61 4.45
CA LEU A 61 -13.96 4.72 3.02
C LEU A 61 -12.69 4.89 2.19
N ALA A 62 -11.71 5.67 2.66
CA ALA A 62 -10.44 5.85 1.99
C ALA A 62 -9.61 4.54 1.95
N VAL A 63 -9.56 3.78 3.05
CA VAL A 63 -8.95 2.44 3.07
C VAL A 63 -9.65 1.51 2.08
N ALA A 64 -10.98 1.45 2.11
CA ALA A 64 -11.76 0.61 1.20
C ALA A 64 -11.53 0.99 -0.27
N ALA A 65 -11.49 2.28 -0.59
CA ALA A 65 -11.20 2.77 -1.94
C ALA A 65 -9.80 2.35 -2.42
N GLY A 66 -8.78 2.46 -1.55
CA GLY A 66 -7.42 2.00 -1.85
C GLY A 66 -7.36 0.50 -2.13
N LEU A 67 -8.03 -0.32 -1.30
CA LEU A 67 -8.14 -1.77 -1.49
C LEU A 67 -8.84 -2.16 -2.79
N VAL A 68 -9.94 -1.46 -3.13
CA VAL A 68 -10.68 -1.67 -4.38
C VAL A 68 -9.81 -1.28 -5.57
N CYS A 69 -9.15 -0.12 -5.52
CA CYS A 69 -8.24 0.33 -6.58
C CYS A 69 -7.10 -0.66 -6.81
N TYR A 70 -6.48 -1.15 -5.73
CA TYR A 70 -5.46 -2.18 -5.80
C TYR A 70 -5.98 -3.48 -6.42
N THR A 71 -7.10 -3.98 -5.92
CA THR A 71 -7.70 -5.23 -6.41
C THR A 71 -8.12 -5.12 -7.86
N ALA A 72 -8.69 -3.98 -8.27
CA ALA A 72 -9.08 -3.70 -9.64
C ALA A 72 -7.86 -3.67 -10.56
N ALA A 73 -6.80 -2.97 -10.17
CA ALA A 73 -5.57 -2.92 -10.96
C ALA A 73 -4.93 -4.30 -11.11
N VAL A 74 -4.82 -5.08 -10.02
CA VAL A 74 -4.28 -6.44 -10.07
C VAL A 74 -5.13 -7.34 -10.98
N ARG A 75 -6.46 -7.25 -10.90
CA ARG A 75 -7.34 -8.05 -11.76
C ARG A 75 -7.27 -7.63 -13.23
N LEU A 76 -7.27 -6.33 -13.51
CA LEU A 76 -7.29 -5.80 -14.87
C LEU A 76 -5.95 -6.00 -15.60
N PHE A 77 -4.83 -5.79 -14.90
CA PHE A 77 -3.50 -5.79 -15.51
C PHE A 77 -2.75 -7.12 -15.35
N GLU A 78 -2.96 -7.82 -14.23
CA GLU A 78 -2.26 -9.08 -13.97
C GLU A 78 -3.14 -10.31 -14.19
N GLY A 79 -4.47 -10.15 -14.31
CA GLY A 79 -5.41 -11.24 -14.57
C GLY A 79 -5.56 -12.24 -13.42
N ARG A 80 -5.07 -11.89 -12.22
CA ARG A 80 -5.03 -12.77 -11.04
C ARG A 80 -5.84 -12.19 -9.88
N LEU A 81 -6.14 -13.05 -8.90
CA LEU A 81 -6.65 -12.61 -7.61
C LEU A 81 -5.50 -12.17 -6.70
N PRO A 82 -5.65 -11.06 -5.94
CA PRO A 82 -4.64 -10.61 -5.00
C PRO A 82 -4.61 -11.53 -3.76
N ASN A 83 -3.80 -12.59 -3.81
CA ASN A 83 -3.59 -13.52 -2.70
C ASN A 83 -2.86 -12.88 -1.51
N GLU A 84 -2.17 -11.75 -1.72
CA GLU A 84 -1.57 -10.98 -0.64
C GLU A 84 -2.60 -10.44 0.35
N LEU A 85 -3.84 -10.20 -0.09
CA LEU A 85 -4.97 -9.78 0.76
C LEU A 85 -5.71 -10.94 1.43
N SER A 86 -5.23 -12.17 1.28
CA SER A 86 -5.90 -13.34 1.88
C SER A 86 -5.76 -13.34 3.41
N LEU A 87 -6.83 -13.74 4.12
CA LEU A 87 -6.82 -13.88 5.58
C LEU A 87 -5.69 -14.78 6.10
N LYS A 88 -5.21 -15.73 5.28
CA LYS A 88 -4.10 -16.62 5.65
C LYS A 88 -2.76 -15.90 5.78
N ARG A 89 -2.57 -14.76 5.10
CA ARG A 89 -1.38 -13.90 5.21
C ARG A 89 -1.63 -12.64 6.05
N SER A 90 -2.77 -12.59 6.76
CA SER A 90 -3.11 -11.47 7.65
C SER A 90 -2.07 -11.14 8.72
N PRO A 91 -1.31 -12.08 9.32
CA PRO A 91 -0.31 -11.71 10.32
C PRO A 91 0.85 -10.91 9.71
N GLU A 92 1.27 -11.28 8.49
CA GLU A 92 2.33 -10.58 7.77
C GLU A 92 1.87 -9.19 7.33
N LEU A 93 0.62 -9.07 6.86
CA LEU A 93 0.00 -7.79 6.53
C LEU A 93 -0.12 -6.88 7.75
N LEU A 94 -0.51 -7.42 8.90
CA LEU A 94 -0.60 -6.67 10.15
C LEU A 94 0.78 -6.21 10.62
N LEU A 95 1.80 -7.07 10.49
CA LEU A 95 3.17 -6.72 10.85
C LEU A 95 3.73 -5.63 9.93
N GLY A 96 3.54 -5.76 8.61
CA GLY A 96 3.97 -4.74 7.64
C GLY A 96 3.25 -3.41 7.84
N ALA A 97 1.92 -3.45 8.04
CA ALA A 97 1.13 -2.26 8.38
C ALA A 97 1.57 -1.65 9.73
N LEU A 98 1.95 -2.44 10.73
CA LEU A 98 2.46 -1.94 12.00
C LEU A 98 3.81 -1.22 11.80
N ILE A 99 4.74 -1.82 11.05
CA ILE A 99 6.06 -1.26 10.81
C ILE A 99 5.95 0.05 10.01
N THR A 100 5.21 0.04 8.91
CA THR A 100 4.98 1.23 8.06
C THR A 100 4.21 2.32 8.81
N GLY A 101 3.24 1.95 9.65
CA GLY A 101 2.52 2.86 10.51
C GLY A 101 3.40 3.52 11.57
N LEU A 102 4.26 2.75 12.25
CA LEU A 102 5.23 3.29 13.20
C LEU A 102 6.23 4.23 12.51
N PHE A 103 6.71 3.87 11.32
CA PHE A 103 7.58 4.73 10.52
C PHE A 103 6.89 6.05 10.16
N SER A 104 5.66 5.99 9.65
CA SER A 104 4.86 7.18 9.31
C SER A 104 4.58 8.06 10.54
N LEU A 105 4.22 7.46 11.67
CA LEU A 105 4.04 8.19 12.93
C LEU A 105 5.34 8.84 13.40
N GLY A 106 6.48 8.15 13.28
CA GLY A 106 7.79 8.69 13.58
C GLY A 106 8.15 9.90 12.71
N LEU A 107 7.86 9.84 11.41
CA LEU A 107 8.02 10.97 10.48
C LEU A 107 7.14 12.16 10.87
N ILE A 108 5.86 11.92 11.16
CA ILE A 108 4.93 12.97 11.61
C ILE A 108 5.45 13.59 12.92
N ALA A 109 5.89 12.78 13.87
CA ALA A 109 6.47 13.24 15.13
C ALA A 109 7.74 14.09 14.92
N LEU A 110 8.62 13.69 14.00
CA LEU A 110 9.80 14.46 13.63
C LEU A 110 9.44 15.79 12.98
N MET A 111 8.45 15.81 12.10
CA MET A 111 7.95 17.05 11.47
C MET A 111 7.33 18.00 12.49
N LEU A 112 6.65 17.47 13.52
CA LEU A 112 6.15 18.27 14.65
C LEU A 112 7.30 18.84 15.48
N ALA A 113 8.29 18.01 15.83
CA ALA A 113 9.43 18.41 16.64
C ALA A 113 10.29 19.48 15.94
N THR A 114 10.42 19.41 14.61
CA THR A 114 11.12 20.40 13.79
C THR A 114 10.26 21.62 13.42
N GLY A 115 8.97 21.61 13.78
CA GLY A 115 8.05 22.71 13.49
C GLY A 115 7.62 22.81 12.00
N LEU A 116 7.99 21.84 11.18
CA LEU A 116 7.56 21.72 9.77
C LEU A 116 6.08 21.38 9.65
N LEU A 117 5.53 20.66 10.63
CA LEU A 117 4.10 20.41 10.77
C LEU A 117 3.58 21.19 11.98
N LYS A 118 2.54 21.99 11.78
CA LYS A 118 1.85 22.73 12.85
C LYS A 118 0.38 22.36 12.87
N PHE A 119 -0.08 21.77 13.97
CA PHE A 119 -1.51 21.60 14.22
C PHE A 119 -2.04 22.89 14.85
N SER A 120 -2.71 23.75 14.06
CA SER A 120 -3.46 24.86 14.62
C SER A 120 -4.73 24.30 15.28
N GLY A 121 -4.63 23.97 16.57
CA GLY A 121 -5.70 23.33 17.35
C GLY A 121 -6.98 24.16 17.49
N GLU A 122 -6.94 25.46 17.21
CA GLU A 122 -8.08 26.36 17.43
C GLU A 122 -9.14 26.34 16.32
N ARG A 123 -8.81 25.84 15.11
CA ARG A 123 -9.74 25.96 13.97
C ARG A 123 -10.76 24.84 13.85
N PHE A 124 -10.59 23.71 14.54
CA PHE A 124 -11.25 22.47 14.12
C PHE A 124 -12.02 21.69 15.18
N GLY A 125 -11.93 22.00 16.48
CA GLY A 125 -12.69 21.28 17.53
C GLY A 125 -12.48 19.75 17.56
N ILE A 126 -11.45 19.26 16.85
CA ILE A 126 -11.10 17.86 16.68
C ILE A 126 -9.80 17.61 17.44
N ASP A 127 -9.75 16.51 18.19
CA ASP A 127 -8.56 16.07 18.91
C ASP A 127 -7.37 15.90 17.95
N PRO A 128 -6.28 16.67 18.12
CA PRO A 128 -5.07 16.56 17.29
C PRO A 128 -4.48 15.15 17.31
N ILE A 129 -4.56 14.44 18.43
CA ILE A 129 -4.04 13.07 18.58
C ILE A 129 -4.86 12.10 17.73
N ALA A 130 -6.18 12.19 17.80
CA ALA A 130 -7.08 11.37 16.97
C ALA A 130 -6.83 11.60 15.47
N THR A 131 -6.54 12.83 15.07
CA THR A 131 -6.21 13.18 13.68
C THR A 131 -4.89 12.54 13.24
N VAL A 132 -3.84 12.66 14.05
CA VAL A 132 -2.52 12.06 13.77
C VAL A 132 -2.62 10.55 13.65
N LEU A 133 -3.33 9.89 14.58
CA LEU A 133 -3.52 8.44 14.55
C LEU A 133 -4.29 8.01 13.30
N THR A 134 -5.33 8.74 12.92
CA THR A 134 -6.15 8.43 11.74
C THR A 134 -5.33 8.52 10.46
N VAL A 135 -4.56 9.60 10.30
CA VAL A 135 -3.69 9.79 9.13
C VAL A 135 -2.56 8.76 9.12
N GLY A 136 -1.98 8.44 10.28
CA GLY A 136 -0.94 7.42 10.41
C GLY A 136 -1.43 6.02 10.02
N ILE A 137 -2.60 5.61 10.50
CA ILE A 137 -3.20 4.30 10.17
C ILE A 137 -3.57 4.24 8.68
N LEU A 138 -4.18 5.30 8.14
CA LEU A 138 -4.51 5.37 6.72
C LEU A 138 -3.25 5.25 5.87
N GLY A 139 -2.21 6.02 6.20
CA GLY A 139 -0.91 5.98 5.55
C GLY A 139 -0.26 4.60 5.63
N ALA A 140 -0.31 3.93 6.77
CA ALA A 140 0.23 2.60 6.98
C ALA A 140 -0.36 1.56 6.02
N VAL A 141 -1.70 1.48 5.95
CA VAL A 141 -2.39 0.53 5.06
C VAL A 141 -2.06 0.82 3.59
N TRP A 142 -2.02 2.10 3.24
CA TRP A 142 -1.73 2.56 1.88
C TRP A 142 -0.29 2.26 1.47
N GLN A 143 0.68 2.50 2.37
CA GLN A 143 2.09 2.20 2.14
C GLN A 143 2.33 0.70 2.04
N GLU A 144 1.73 -0.11 2.92
CA GLU A 144 1.85 -1.57 2.87
C GLU A 144 1.36 -2.13 1.51
N LEU A 145 0.22 -1.65 1.01
CA LEU A 145 -0.32 -2.04 -0.30
C LEU A 145 0.62 -1.67 -1.45
N LEU A 146 1.16 -0.46 -1.44
CA LEU A 146 2.11 0.03 -2.44
C LEU A 146 3.42 -0.74 -2.42
N PHE A 147 4.06 -0.85 -1.26
CA PHE A 147 5.39 -1.44 -1.15
C PHE A 147 5.34 -2.95 -1.34
N ARG A 148 4.48 -3.67 -0.62
CA ARG A 148 4.42 -5.14 -0.69
C ARG A 148 3.71 -5.63 -1.94
N GLY A 149 2.57 -5.01 -2.25
CA GLY A 149 1.67 -5.48 -3.30
C GLY A 149 2.11 -5.09 -4.71
N MET A 150 2.82 -3.96 -4.84
CA MET A 150 3.25 -3.45 -6.14
C MET A 150 4.76 -3.40 -6.29
N ILE A 151 5.43 -2.56 -5.52
CA ILE A 151 6.83 -2.18 -5.75
C ILE A 151 7.72 -3.41 -5.58
N PHE A 152 7.66 -4.06 -4.41
CA PHE A 152 8.47 -5.24 -4.11
C PHE A 152 8.24 -6.34 -5.13
N ARG A 153 6.98 -6.69 -5.40
CA ARG A 153 6.62 -7.76 -6.35
C ARG A 153 7.13 -7.50 -7.76
N HIS A 154 6.92 -6.30 -8.30
CA HIS A 154 7.34 -5.98 -9.66
C HIS A 154 8.86 -5.83 -9.74
N THR A 155 9.50 -5.29 -8.70
CA THR A 155 10.95 -5.19 -8.62
C THR A 155 11.59 -6.57 -8.50
N GLU A 156 11.01 -7.49 -7.73
CA GLU A 156 11.45 -8.88 -7.62
C GLU A 156 11.33 -9.60 -8.96
N ASN A 157 10.23 -9.40 -9.68
CA ASN A 157 10.04 -9.97 -11.02
C ASN A 157 11.02 -9.39 -12.06
N LEU A 158 11.44 -8.13 -11.92
CA LEU A 158 12.31 -7.47 -12.90
C LEU A 158 13.79 -7.66 -12.63
N PHE A 159 14.19 -7.64 -11.36
CA PHE A 159 15.58 -7.53 -10.93
C PHE A 159 16.02 -8.63 -9.96
N GLY A 160 15.10 -9.51 -9.55
CA GLY A 160 15.33 -10.53 -8.52
C GLY A 160 15.16 -10.02 -7.10
N THR A 161 15.24 -10.93 -6.13
CA THR A 161 14.91 -10.65 -4.71
C THR A 161 15.86 -9.67 -4.03
N TRP A 162 17.16 -9.70 -4.35
CA TRP A 162 18.16 -8.85 -3.68
C TRP A 162 17.97 -7.36 -3.96
N PRO A 163 17.83 -6.91 -5.23
CA PRO A 163 17.49 -5.51 -5.51
C PRO A 163 16.11 -5.10 -4.96
N ALA A 164 15.16 -6.03 -4.93
CA ALA A 164 13.81 -5.75 -4.41
C ALA A 164 13.78 -5.49 -2.90
N LEU A 165 14.69 -6.09 -2.12
CA LEU A 165 14.78 -5.89 -0.67
C LEU A 165 15.44 -4.56 -0.25
N ILE A 166 16.25 -3.97 -1.13
CA ILE A 166 16.97 -2.71 -0.85
C ILE A 166 16.07 -1.48 -1.06
N LEU A 167 14.97 -1.65 -1.81
CA LEU A 167 14.10 -0.58 -2.30
C LEU A 167 12.92 -0.33 -1.34
#